data_AF-A0A8T5LC57-F1
#
_entry.id   AF-A0A8T5LC57-F1
#
_cell.length_a   1.000
_cell.length_b   1.000
_cell.length_c   1.000
_cell.angle_alpha   90.00
_cell.angle_beta   90.00
_cell.angle_gamma   90.00
#
_symmetry.space_group_name_H-M   'P 1'
#
loop_
_entity.id
_entity.type
_entity.pdbx_description
1 polymer ?
#
loop_
_entity_poly.entity_id
_entity_poly.type
_entity_poly.pdbx_seq_one_letter_code
_entity_poly.pdbx_strand_id
1 'polypeptide(L)'
;MKPTTPTSINEDVLEFCKEINPESEPCFVKVSPWEGSEYQDCFPNVERYIKSFGGELQQGWTIWEIPNKFIEAEFHAVWIDGKGNFVDITQKPDREKQILFLPDSKREIKKEPINNIRKVLQDTAEFRTMKILGKKDLN
;
A
#
# COMPACT_ATOMS: atom_id res chain seq x y z
N MET A 1 -17.68 1.43 6.53
CA MET A 1 -16.43 2.18 6.81
C MET A 1 -15.45 1.78 5.73
N LYS A 2 -14.81 2.75 5.07
CA LYS A 2 -13.77 2.47 4.07
C LYS A 2 -12.42 2.46 4.79
N PRO A 3 -11.46 1.60 4.40
CA PRO A 3 -10.09 1.70 4.87
C PRO A 3 -9.50 3.10 4.57
N THR A 4 -8.62 3.58 5.44
CA THR A 4 -7.93 4.88 5.34
C THR A 4 -6.49 4.71 5.79
N THR A 5 -5.64 5.71 5.55
CA THR A 5 -4.25 5.68 6.02
C THR A 5 -4.20 5.63 7.55
N PRO A 6 -3.41 4.71 8.16
CA PRO A 6 -3.17 4.74 9.59
C PRO A 6 -2.66 6.08 10.08
N THR A 7 -3.20 6.59 11.19
CA THR A 7 -2.80 7.91 11.72
C THR A 7 -1.42 7.89 12.39
N SER A 8 -0.91 6.70 12.72
CA SER A 8 0.39 6.48 13.37
C SER A 8 0.90 5.07 13.11
N ILE A 9 2.23 4.90 13.17
CA ILE A 9 2.86 3.58 13.17
C ILE A 9 2.82 3.04 14.61
N ASN A 10 1.74 2.38 14.98
CA ASN A 10 1.60 1.70 16.27
C ASN A 10 2.18 0.26 16.21
N GLU A 11 2.07 -0.48 17.31
CA GLU A 11 2.60 -1.86 17.40
C GLU A 11 1.97 -2.81 16.38
N ASP A 12 0.64 -2.78 16.20
CA ASP A 12 -0.08 -3.63 15.25
C ASP A 12 0.35 -3.39 13.80
N VAL A 13 0.49 -2.11 13.41
CA VAL A 13 0.95 -1.69 12.09
C VAL A 13 2.40 -2.13 11.88
N LEU A 14 3.27 -1.91 12.86
CA LEU A 14 4.68 -2.27 12.77
C LEU A 14 4.88 -3.78 12.66
N GLU A 15 4.15 -4.57 13.46
CA GLU A 15 4.19 -6.03 13.40
C GLU A 15 3.68 -6.53 12.04
N PHE A 16 2.57 -5.99 11.55
CA PHE A 16 2.04 -6.34 10.23
C PHE A 16 3.04 -6.04 9.10
N CYS A 17 3.69 -4.89 9.12
CA CYS A 17 4.73 -4.56 8.14
C CYS A 17 5.92 -5.53 8.21
N LYS A 18 6.36 -5.93 9.41
CA LYS A 18 7.45 -6.90 9.60
C LYS A 18 7.10 -8.30 9.10
N GLU A 19 5.84 -8.71 9.19
CA GLU A 19 5.35 -9.97 8.59
C GLU A 19 5.45 -9.96 7.06
N ILE A 20 5.28 -8.80 6.43
CA ILE A 20 5.36 -8.63 4.97
C ILE A 20 6.81 -8.55 4.51
N ASN A 21 7.60 -7.66 5.12
CA ASN A 21 9.00 -7.47 4.80
C ASN A 21 9.80 -7.08 6.06
N PRO A 22 10.49 -8.02 6.71
CA PRO A 22 11.21 -7.76 7.95
C PRO A 22 12.47 -6.89 7.79
N GLU A 23 12.91 -6.65 6.55
CA GLU A 23 14.09 -5.84 6.25
C GLU A 23 13.76 -4.39 5.85
N SER A 24 12.48 -4.01 5.86
CA SER A 24 12.01 -2.69 5.46
C SER A 24 11.19 -2.05 6.58
N GLU A 25 11.24 -0.71 6.67
CA GLU A 25 10.47 0.05 7.65
C GLU A 25 9.37 0.87 6.95
N PRO A 26 8.15 0.92 7.51
CA PRO A 26 7.09 1.73 6.95
C PRO A 26 7.34 3.22 7.21
N CYS A 27 6.99 4.07 6.24
CA CYS A 27 7.17 5.52 6.32
C CYS A 27 5.96 6.26 5.75
N PHE A 28 5.72 7.48 6.25
CA PHE A 28 4.70 8.35 5.68
C PHE A 28 5.21 9.00 4.40
N VAL A 29 4.45 8.84 3.32
CA VAL A 29 4.75 9.40 2.00
C VAL A 29 3.70 10.44 1.65
N LYS A 30 4.15 11.63 1.23
CA LYS A 30 3.26 12.70 0.78
C LYS A 30 2.56 12.29 -0.51
N VAL A 31 1.25 12.55 -0.57
CA VAL A 31 0.47 12.46 -1.81
C VAL A 31 0.52 13.82 -2.52
N SER A 32 1.04 13.83 -3.74
CA SER A 32 1.15 15.00 -4.60
C SER A 32 0.77 14.61 -6.02
N PRO A 33 -0.54 14.45 -6.32
CA PRO A 33 -0.99 13.87 -7.57
C PRO A 33 -0.52 14.68 -8.77
N TRP A 34 -0.03 13.99 -9.79
CA TRP A 34 0.29 14.61 -11.07
C TRP A 34 -0.98 14.73 -11.91
N GLU A 35 -1.16 15.85 -12.61
CA GLU A 35 -2.36 16.11 -13.44
C GLU A 35 -2.58 15.04 -14.51
N GLY A 36 -1.50 14.46 -15.05
CA GLY A 36 -1.54 13.37 -16.03
C GLY A 36 -1.73 11.96 -15.44
N SER A 37 -1.88 11.82 -14.12
CA SER A 37 -2.05 10.52 -13.47
C SER A 37 -3.51 10.05 -13.49
N GLU A 38 -3.73 8.75 -13.65
CA GLU A 38 -5.04 8.12 -13.58
C GLU A 38 -5.29 7.52 -12.19
N TYR A 39 -6.57 7.41 -11.78
CA TYR A 39 -6.91 6.79 -10.50
C TYR A 39 -6.52 5.31 -10.49
N GLN A 40 -5.95 4.85 -9.37
CA GLN A 40 -5.65 3.42 -9.12
C GLN A 40 -4.68 2.75 -10.12
N ASP A 41 -3.98 3.53 -10.96
CA ASP A 41 -3.02 3.00 -11.94
C ASP A 41 -1.58 3.43 -11.61
N CYS A 42 -1.14 3.12 -10.39
CA CYS A 42 0.08 3.68 -9.79
C CYS A 42 1.37 3.35 -10.56
N PHE A 43 1.52 2.12 -11.06
CA PHE A 43 2.70 1.71 -11.82
C PHE A 43 2.81 2.48 -13.15
N PRO A 44 1.81 2.47 -14.05
CA PRO A 44 1.84 3.29 -15.26
C PRO A 44 1.95 4.78 -15.00
N ASN A 45 1.36 5.30 -13.91
CA ASN A 45 1.53 6.71 -13.54
C ASN A 45 2.99 7.05 -13.25
N VAL A 46 3.66 6.25 -12.41
CA VAL A 46 5.07 6.47 -12.05
C VAL A 46 5.97 6.29 -13.26
N GLU A 47 5.75 5.26 -14.07
CA GLU A 47 6.52 5.06 -15.31
C GLU A 47 6.38 6.22 -16.30
N ARG A 48 5.16 6.73 -16.50
CA ARG A 48 4.91 7.91 -17.35
C ARG A 48 5.61 9.15 -16.79
N TYR A 49 5.51 9.36 -15.48
CA TYR A 49 6.13 10.50 -14.83
C TYR A 49 7.65 10.48 -14.96
N ILE A 50 8.29 9.32 -14.74
CA ILE A 50 9.74 9.15 -14.91
C ILE A 50 10.18 9.45 -16.34
N LYS A 51 9.41 9.02 -17.35
CA LYS A 51 9.71 9.33 -18.76
C LYS A 51 9.70 10.84 -19.05
N SER A 52 8.88 11.61 -18.35
CA SER A 52 8.77 13.06 -18.56
C SER A 52 9.70 13.90 -17.67
N PHE A 53 9.97 13.45 -16.44
CA PHE A 53 10.62 14.27 -15.40
C PHE A 53 11.84 13.61 -14.75
N GLY A 54 12.17 12.37 -15.12
CA GLY A 54 13.24 11.58 -14.49
C GLY A 54 12.88 11.04 -13.11
N GLY A 55 13.89 10.58 -12.37
CA GLY A 55 13.74 9.92 -11.07
C GLY A 55 13.56 8.40 -11.20
N GLU A 56 13.09 7.76 -10.14
CA GLU A 56 13.04 6.30 -10.04
C GLU A 56 11.69 5.80 -9.52
N LEU A 57 11.42 4.50 -9.73
CA LEU A 57 10.23 3.82 -9.24
C LEU A 57 10.58 3.06 -7.97
N GLN A 58 9.87 3.33 -6.88
CA GLN A 58 9.89 2.49 -5.68
C GLN A 58 8.58 1.73 -5.58
N GLN A 59 8.65 0.42 -5.72
CA GLN A 59 7.53 -0.48 -5.44
C GLN A 59 7.43 -0.82 -3.95
N GLY A 60 6.25 -1.18 -3.50
CA GLY A 60 6.00 -1.51 -2.10
C GLY A 60 4.53 -1.70 -1.82
N TRP A 61 4.14 -1.40 -0.59
CA TRP A 61 2.79 -1.61 -0.10
C TRP A 61 2.24 -0.34 0.52
N THR A 62 1.08 0.11 0.07
CA THR A 62 0.30 1.07 0.85
C THR A 62 -0.40 0.33 1.97
N ILE A 63 -0.26 0.81 3.20
CA ILE A 63 -0.91 0.25 4.38
C ILE A 63 -2.19 1.03 4.65
N TRP A 64 -3.30 0.30 4.71
CA TRP A 64 -4.63 0.80 5.02
C TRP A 64 -5.12 0.17 6.31
N GLU A 65 -5.92 0.91 7.08
CA GLU A 65 -6.61 0.38 8.25
C GLU A 65 -8.10 0.70 8.25
N ILE A 66 -8.86 -0.23 8.82
CA ILE A 66 -10.10 0.11 9.50
C ILE A 66 -9.82 -0.02 10.99
N PRO A 67 -9.84 1.07 11.78
CA PRO A 67 -9.49 1.04 13.19
C PRO A 67 -10.21 -0.08 13.95
N ASN A 68 -9.44 -0.87 14.70
CA ASN A 68 -9.92 -2.02 15.49
C ASN A 68 -10.55 -3.17 14.68
N LYS A 69 -10.43 -3.22 13.35
CA LYS A 69 -11.02 -4.30 12.53
C LYS A 69 -9.97 -5.07 11.74
N PHE A 70 -9.29 -4.42 10.80
CA PHE A 70 -8.24 -5.06 10.02
C PHE A 70 -7.24 -4.02 9.49
N ILE A 71 -6.03 -4.50 9.21
CA ILE A 71 -4.99 -3.81 8.44
C ILE A 71 -4.83 -4.53 7.11
N GLU A 72 -4.62 -3.77 6.05
CA GLU A 72 -4.46 -4.26 4.69
C GLU A 72 -3.22 -3.62 4.05
N ALA A 73 -2.50 -4.43 3.27
CA ALA A 73 -1.42 -3.98 2.42
C ALA A 73 -1.85 -4.13 0.95
N GLU A 74 -1.92 -3.00 0.24
CA GLU A 74 -2.21 -2.92 -1.18
C GLU A 74 -0.91 -2.66 -1.94
N PHE A 75 -0.61 -3.49 -2.94
CA PHE A 75 0.63 -3.34 -3.71
C PHE A 75 0.60 -2.05 -4.53
N HIS A 76 1.64 -1.24 -4.40
CA HIS A 76 1.65 0.15 -4.87
C HIS A 76 3.03 0.60 -5.34
N ALA A 77 3.06 1.67 -6.14
CA ALA A 77 4.28 2.33 -6.60
C ALA A 77 4.29 3.81 -6.24
N VAL A 78 5.44 4.30 -5.77
CA VAL A 78 5.72 5.71 -5.53
C VAL A 78 6.91 6.15 -6.37
N TRP A 79 6.98 7.46 -6.67
CA TRP A 79 8.11 8.06 -7.38
C TRP A 79 9.19 8.47 -6.38
N ILE A 80 10.45 8.19 -6.72
CA ILE A 80 11.61 8.73 -6.02
C ILE A 80 12.09 9.98 -6.76
N ASP A 81 12.11 11.13 -6.07
CA ASP A 81 12.64 12.37 -6.62
C ASP A 81 14.18 12.36 -6.73
N GLY A 82 14.76 13.37 -7.39
CA GLY A 82 16.22 13.50 -7.54
C GLY A 82 17.00 13.72 -6.24
N LYS A 83 16.34 13.78 -5.08
CA LYS A 83 16.94 13.88 -3.74
C LYS A 83 16.74 12.60 -2.92
N GLY A 84 16.11 11.57 -3.49
CA GLY A 84 15.81 10.31 -2.80
C GLY A 84 14.51 10.32 -1.99
N ASN A 85 13.65 11.34 -2.11
CA ASN A 85 12.39 11.39 -1.39
C ASN A 85 11.31 10.60 -2.13
N PHE A 86 10.47 9.89 -1.38
CA PHE A 86 9.28 9.23 -1.92
C PHE A 86 8.12 10.22 -2.04
N VAL A 87 7.41 10.16 -3.16
CA VAL A 87 6.20 10.93 -3.42
C VAL A 87 5.18 10.03 -4.12
N ASP A 88 3.97 9.97 -3.57
CA ASP A 88 2.85 9.34 -4.26
C ASP A 88 2.21 10.34 -5.21
N ILE A 89 2.45 10.15 -6.50
CA ILE A 89 1.94 11.00 -7.57
C ILE A 89 0.62 10.50 -8.16
N THR A 90 0.04 9.43 -7.60
CA THR A 90 -1.22 8.84 -8.07
C THR A 90 -2.41 9.58 -7.48
N GLN A 91 -3.43 9.87 -8.29
CA GLN A 91 -4.69 10.43 -7.78
C GLN A 91 -5.37 9.46 -6.81
N LYS A 92 -5.71 9.97 -5.61
CA LYS A 92 -6.43 9.22 -4.58
C LYS A 92 -7.91 9.62 -4.55
N PRO A 93 -8.86 8.67 -4.68
CA PRO A 93 -10.29 9.00 -4.75
C PRO A 93 -10.85 9.57 -3.43
N ASP A 94 -10.20 9.30 -2.30
CA ASP A 94 -10.52 9.76 -0.95
C ASP A 94 -9.79 11.05 -0.54
N ARG A 95 -8.96 11.61 -1.43
CA ARG A 95 -8.17 12.85 -1.20
C ARG A 95 -7.21 12.76 -0.02
N GLU A 96 -6.71 11.56 0.27
CA GLU A 96 -5.60 11.36 1.21
C GLU A 96 -4.42 12.27 0.83
N LYS A 97 -3.86 12.95 1.82
CA LYS A 97 -2.70 13.86 1.64
C LYS A 97 -1.37 13.15 1.92
N GLN A 98 -1.44 11.98 2.54
CA GLN A 98 -0.33 11.12 2.84
C GLN A 98 -0.80 9.67 2.83
N ILE A 99 0.11 8.75 2.55
CA ILE A 99 -0.10 7.32 2.74
C ILE A 99 0.95 6.77 3.69
N LEU A 100 0.65 5.67 4.36
CA LEU A 100 1.67 4.87 5.02
C LEU A 100 2.19 3.84 4.02
N PHE A 101 3.49 3.84 3.75
CA PHE A 101 4.10 3.04 2.70
C PHE A 101 5.22 2.17 3.25
N LEU A 102 5.20 0.87 2.90
CA LEU A 102 6.26 -0.08 3.19
C LEU A 102 7.01 -0.41 1.88
N PRO A 103 8.24 0.09 1.68
CA PRO A 103 9.04 -0.22 0.49
C PRO A 103 9.32 -1.72 0.37
N ASP A 104 9.25 -2.26 -0.85
CA ASP A 104 9.56 -3.68 -1.13
C ASP A 104 10.27 -3.84 -2.48
N SER A 105 11.58 -3.57 -2.50
CA SER A 105 12.39 -3.66 -3.72
C SER A 105 12.74 -5.10 -4.13
N LYS A 106 12.44 -6.11 -3.31
CA LYS A 106 12.82 -7.50 -3.57
C LYS A 106 11.78 -8.28 -4.37
N ARG A 107 10.54 -7.79 -4.42
CA ARG A 107 9.48 -8.44 -5.16
C ARG A 107 9.70 -8.29 -6.66
N GLU A 108 9.77 -9.40 -7.38
CA GLU A 108 9.70 -9.35 -8.83
C GLU A 108 8.28 -8.95 -9.25
N ILE A 109 8.16 -7.88 -10.05
CA ILE A 109 6.89 -7.53 -10.70
C ILE A 109 6.59 -8.63 -11.73
N LYS A 110 5.76 -9.60 -11.33
CA LYS A 110 5.26 -10.64 -12.23
C LYS A 110 4.07 -10.09 -13.02
N LYS A 111 3.76 -10.75 -14.15
CA LYS A 111 2.60 -10.39 -15.00
C LYS A 111 1.24 -10.61 -14.31
N GLU A 112 1.22 -11.29 -13.17
CA GLU A 112 -0.01 -11.58 -12.44
C GLU A 112 -0.34 -10.47 -11.43
N PRO A 113 -1.64 -10.14 -11.26
CA PRO A 113 -2.07 -9.20 -10.23
C PRO A 113 -1.60 -9.64 -8.84
N ILE A 114 -1.03 -8.72 -8.07
CA ILE A 114 -0.63 -8.99 -6.69
C ILE A 114 -1.82 -8.76 -5.78
N ASN A 115 -2.26 -9.82 -5.10
CA ASN A 115 -3.34 -9.76 -4.13
C ASN A 115 -2.94 -8.95 -2.89
N ASN A 116 -3.89 -8.19 -2.35
CA ASN A 116 -3.72 -7.49 -1.09
C ASN A 116 -3.56 -8.49 0.07
N ILE A 117 -2.65 -8.18 1.00
CA ILE A 117 -2.44 -8.96 2.23
C ILE A 117 -3.30 -8.32 3.33
N ARG A 118 -3.99 -9.14 4.15
CA ARG A 118 -4.92 -8.64 5.18
C ARG A 118 -4.69 -9.34 6.52
N LYS A 119 -4.62 -8.57 7.61
CA LYS A 119 -4.57 -9.07 9.01
C LYS A 119 -5.76 -8.51 9.79
N VAL A 120 -6.54 -9.39 10.40
CA VAL A 120 -7.66 -9.01 11.28
C VAL A 120 -7.09 -8.64 12.65
N LEU A 121 -7.50 -7.48 13.19
CA LEU A 121 -7.04 -6.95 14.48
C LEU A 121 -7.91 -7.39 15.66
N GLN A 122 -9.21 -7.65 15.42
CA GLN A 122 -10.13 -8.17 16.43
C GLN A 122 -10.59 -9.59 16.11
N ASP A 123 -10.40 -10.50 17.06
CA ASP A 123 -10.99 -11.85 17.02
C ASP A 123 -12.42 -11.84 17.60
N THR A 124 -13.36 -11.14 16.95
CA THR A 124 -14.79 -11.29 17.27
C THR A 124 -15.41 -12.44 16.48
N ALA A 125 -16.53 -12.98 16.97
CA ALA A 125 -17.25 -14.10 16.35
C ALA A 125 -17.66 -13.80 14.89
N GLU A 126 -17.90 -12.53 14.52
CA GLU A 126 -18.24 -12.15 13.14
C GLU A 126 -17.07 -12.34 12.15
N PHE A 127 -15.82 -12.15 12.57
CA PHE A 127 -14.63 -12.32 11.69
C PHE A 127 -14.20 -13.79 11.53
N ARG A 128 -14.56 -14.66 12.49
CA ARG A 128 -14.33 -16.11 12.38
C ARG A 128 -15.10 -16.72 11.20
N THR A 129 -16.28 -16.18 10.88
CA THR A 129 -17.09 -16.60 9.73
C THR A 129 -16.45 -16.22 8.38
N MET A 130 -15.73 -15.09 8.30
CA MET A 130 -15.00 -14.69 7.09
C MET A 130 -13.77 -15.57 6.81
N LYS A 131 -13.05 -16.02 7.86
CA LYS A 131 -11.97 -17.02 7.73
C LYS A 131 -12.44 -18.37 7.18
N ILE A 132 -13.71 -18.73 7.37
CA ILE A 132 -14.31 -19.99 6.89
C ILE A 132 -14.76 -19.86 5.42
N LEU A 133 -15.23 -18.67 5.01
CA LEU A 133 -15.70 -18.43 3.64
C LEU A 133 -14.54 -18.23 2.64
N GLY A 134 -13.42 -17.63 3.04
CA GLY A 134 -12.25 -17.42 2.17
C GLY A 134 -11.39 -18.67 1.88
N LYS A 135 -11.70 -19.82 2.49
CA LYS A 135 -11.06 -21.12 2.18
C LYS A 135 -11.80 -21.93 1.11
N LYS A 136 -12.94 -21.46 0.59
CA LYS A 136 -13.72 -22.21 -0.40
C LYS A 136 -13.27 -22.03 -1.85
N ASP A 137 -12.35 -21.11 -2.14
CA ASP A 137 -11.89 -20.83 -3.52
C ASP A 137 -10.42 -21.20 -3.77
N LEU A 138 -9.97 -22.29 -3.15
CA LEU A 138 -8.74 -23.00 -3.53
C LEU A 138 -8.99 -24.51 -3.43
N ASN A 139 -9.70 -25.03 -4.43
CA ASN A 139 -9.61 -26.43 -4.87
C ASN A 139 -9.15 -26.43 -6.32
#